data_AF-A0A950EDE3-F1
#
_entry.id   AF-A0A950EDE3-F1
#
_cell.length_a   1.000
_cell.length_b   1.000
_cell.length_c   1.000
_cell.angle_alpha   90.00
_cell.angle_beta   90.00
_cell.angle_gamma   90.00
#
_symmetry.space_group_name_H-M   'P 1'
#
loop_
_entity.id
_entity.type
_entity.pdbx_description
1 polymer ?
#
loop_
_entity_poly.entity_id
_entity_poly.type
_entity_poly.pdbx_seq_one_letter_code
_entity_poly.pdbx_strand_id
1 'polypeptide(L)'
;MDYLRGNLFDTEGQTRFEGLEIIIETRTAPGGGEEWSGYFEPPTASGLISGKVFRLVLEDGRARDIEIKAVEATGSGRARILF
;
A
#
# COMPACT_ATOMS: atom_id res chain seq x y z
N MET A 1 10.84 -7.30 -7.42
CA MET A 1 10.30 -6.37 -6.43
C MET A 1 10.98 -5.03 -6.62
N ASP A 2 10.17 -4.01 -6.87
CA ASP A 2 10.61 -2.63 -7.00
C ASP A 2 10.45 -1.92 -5.67
N TYR A 3 11.29 -0.92 -5.46
CA TYR A 3 11.24 -0.04 -4.30
C TYR A 3 10.90 1.36 -4.78
N LEU A 4 9.74 1.86 -4.37
CA LEU A 4 9.20 3.14 -4.83
C LEU A 4 8.63 3.92 -3.66
N ARG A 5 8.63 5.25 -3.78
CA ARG A 5 7.86 6.09 -2.88
C ARG A 5 6.42 6.29 -3.36
N GLY A 6 5.51 6.47 -2.41
CA GLY A 6 4.13 6.75 -2.73
C GLY A 6 3.31 7.26 -1.55
N ASN A 7 2.10 7.67 -1.87
CA ASN A 7 1.12 8.20 -0.94
C ASN A 7 -0.09 7.27 -0.89
N LEU A 8 -0.67 7.12 0.30
CA LEU A 8 -1.86 6.31 0.52
C LEU A 8 -3.03 7.22 0.89
N PHE A 9 -4.15 7.08 0.19
CA PHE A 9 -5.38 7.81 0.45
C PHE A 9 -6.51 6.85 0.81
N ASP A 10 -7.41 7.28 1.68
CA ASP A 10 -8.65 6.54 1.96
C ASP A 10 -9.69 6.75 0.84
N THR A 11 -10.84 6.08 1.00
CA THR A 11 -11.95 6.13 0.04
C THR A 11 -12.62 7.51 -0.07
N GLU A 12 -12.39 8.40 0.90
CA GLU A 12 -12.85 9.79 0.86
C GLU A 12 -11.84 10.71 0.16
N GLY A 13 -10.71 10.15 -0.28
CA GLY A 13 -9.61 10.90 -0.89
C GLY A 13 -8.73 11.62 0.12
N GLN A 14 -8.89 11.36 1.42
CA GLN A 14 -8.03 11.96 2.44
C GLN A 14 -6.70 11.22 2.50
N THR A 15 -5.61 11.98 2.60
CA THR A 15 -4.27 11.43 2.75
C THR A 15 -4.13 10.73 4.10
N ARG A 16 -3.77 9.44 4.07
CA ARG A 16 -3.45 8.66 5.28
C ARG A 16 -1.96 8.66 5.55
N PHE A 17 -1.15 8.54 4.50
CA PHE A 17 0.30 8.55 4.59
C PHE A 17 0.92 9.19 3.34
N GLU A 18 1.99 9.93 3.54
CA GLU A 18 2.79 10.55 2.49
C GLU A 18 4.21 10.01 2.50
N GLY A 19 4.81 9.88 1.32
CA GLY A 19 6.22 9.52 1.16
C GLY A 19 6.56 8.14 1.73
N LEU A 20 5.62 7.20 1.70
CA LEU A 20 5.85 5.82 2.13
C LEU A 20 6.85 5.14 1.23
N GLU A 21 7.77 4.43 1.84
CA GLU A 21 8.67 3.50 1.15
C GLU A 21 7.92 2.18 0.94
N ILE A 22 7.70 1.82 -0.31
CA ILE A 22 6.84 0.70 -0.72
C ILE A 22 7.70 -0.30 -1.47
N ILE A 23 7.63 -1.56 -1.03
CA ILE A 23 8.13 -2.69 -1.80
C ILE A 23 6.96 -3.27 -2.55
N ILE A 24 7.02 -3.22 -3.87
CA ILE A 24 5.93 -3.65 -4.74
C ILE A 24 6.41 -4.68 -5.76
N GLU A 25 5.54 -5.64 -6.04
CA GLU A 25 5.66 -6.58 -7.14
C GLU A 25 4.42 -6.44 -8.01
N THR A 26 4.66 -6.27 -9.31
CA THR A 26 3.62 -6.19 -10.32
C THR A 26 3.65 -7.44 -11.19
N ARG A 27 2.49 -8.08 -11.39
CA ARG A 27 2.34 -9.22 -12.28
C ARG A 27 1.22 -8.98 -13.28
N THR A 28 1.34 -9.50 -14.48
CA THR A 28 0.24 -9.48 -15.46
C THR A 28 -0.70 -10.64 -15.18
N ALA A 29 -1.94 -10.34 -14.80
CA ALA A 29 -2.99 -11.33 -14.63
C ALA A 29 -3.34 -12.00 -15.97
N PRO A 30 -3.90 -13.23 -15.97
CA PRO A 30 -4.30 -13.93 -17.19
C PRO A 30 -5.26 -13.15 -18.10
N GLY A 31 -6.00 -12.17 -17.57
CA GLY A 31 -6.88 -11.27 -18.31
C GLY A 31 -6.21 -10.00 -18.85
N GLY A 32 -4.89 -9.87 -18.76
CA GLY A 32 -4.12 -8.72 -19.24
C GLY A 32 -4.09 -7.51 -18.29
N GLY A 33 -4.81 -7.56 -17.17
CA GLY A 33 -4.69 -6.55 -16.12
C GLY A 33 -3.38 -6.70 -15.34
N GLU A 34 -2.77 -5.60 -14.93
CA GLU A 34 -1.69 -5.66 -13.94
C GLU A 34 -2.29 -6.03 -12.58
N GLU A 35 -1.58 -6.71 -11.69
CA GLU A 35 -1.93 -6.96 -10.29
C GLU A 35 -0.77 -6.50 -9.42
N TRP A 36 -1.08 -5.84 -8.31
CA TRP A 36 -0.10 -5.32 -7.37
C TRP A 36 -0.14 -6.14 -6.10
N SER A 37 1.03 -6.53 -5.61
CA SER A 37 1.20 -7.06 -4.26
C SER A 37 2.44 -6.47 -3.64
N GLY A 38 2.43 -6.27 -2.33
CA GLY A 38 3.58 -5.66 -1.69
C GLY A 38 3.38 -5.36 -0.23
N TYR A 39 4.29 -4.56 0.30
CA TYR A 39 4.15 -4.03 1.65
C TYR A 39 4.81 -2.66 1.82
N PHE A 40 4.40 -1.96 2.87
CA PHE A 40 5.05 -0.76 3.36
C PHE A 40 5.00 -0.75 4.90
N GLU A 41 5.90 0.01 5.52
CA GLU A 41 6.01 0.07 6.98
C GLU A 41 5.75 1.48 7.52
N PRO A 42 4.49 1.91 7.70
CA PRO A 42 4.22 3.25 8.21
C PRO A 42 4.61 3.36 9.70
N PRO A 43 4.86 4.58 10.21
CA PRO A 43 5.12 4.82 11.63
C PRO A 43 3.97 4.38 12.55
N THR A 44 2.74 4.34 12.04
CA THR A 44 1.53 3.88 12.74
C THR A 44 0.60 3.17 11.76
N ALA A 45 -0.16 2.19 12.23
CA ALA A 45 -1.24 1.55 11.46
C ALA A 45 -2.62 2.18 11.71
N SER A 46 -2.69 3.31 12.43
CA SER A 46 -3.97 3.90 12.85
C SER A 46 -4.94 4.06 11.66
N GLY A 47 -6.08 3.39 11.74
CA GLY A 47 -7.13 3.46 10.73
C GLY A 47 -6.84 2.72 9.42
N LEU A 48 -5.80 1.88 9.37
CA LEU A 48 -5.64 0.81 8.38
C LEU A 48 -6.21 -0.48 8.94
N ILE A 49 -7.12 -1.11 8.20
CA ILE A 49 -7.85 -2.30 8.65
C ILE A 49 -7.83 -3.30 7.51
N SER A 50 -7.55 -4.57 7.82
CA SER A 50 -7.63 -5.66 6.84
C SER A 50 -9.03 -5.72 6.20
N GLY A 51 -9.09 -5.99 4.90
CA GLY A 51 -10.31 -6.01 4.11
C GLY A 51 -10.77 -4.63 3.62
N LYS A 52 -10.09 -3.54 4.00
CA LYS A 52 -10.40 -2.19 3.47
C LYS A 52 -9.54 -1.85 2.27
N VAL A 53 -10.15 -1.13 1.34
CA VAL A 53 -9.51 -0.64 0.12
C VAL A 53 -9.01 0.79 0.31
N PHE A 54 -7.81 1.06 -0.21
CA PHE A 54 -7.16 2.37 -0.21
C PHE A 54 -6.58 2.67 -1.58
N ARG A 55 -6.46 3.95 -1.93
CA ARG A 55 -5.82 4.39 -3.16
C ARG A 55 -4.33 4.57 -2.90
N LEU A 56 -3.49 3.75 -3.54
CA LEU A 56 -2.04 3.91 -3.57
C LEU A 56 -1.64 4.70 -4.82
N VAL A 57 -0.90 5.80 -4.63
CA VAL A 57 -0.33 6.61 -5.70
C VAL A 57 1.19 6.58 -5.59
N LEU A 58 1.85 6.03 -6.59
CA LEU A 58 3.31 5.93 -6.67
C LEU A 58 3.90 7.20 -7.28
N GLU A 59 5.15 7.50 -6.93
CA GLU A 59 5.88 8.67 -7.44
C GLU A 59 6.14 8.61 -8.96
N ASP A 60 6.12 7.42 -9.55
CA ASP A 60 6.23 7.20 -10.99
C ASP A 60 4.94 7.53 -11.77
N GLY A 61 3.91 8.01 -11.07
CA GLY A 61 2.62 8.41 -11.63
C GLY A 61 1.58 7.30 -11.70
N ARG A 62 1.93 6.05 -11.40
CA ARG A 62 0.93 4.96 -11.34
C ARG A 62 0.07 5.09 -10.10
N ALA A 63 -1.21 4.77 -10.23
CA ALA A 63 -2.15 4.80 -9.12
C ALA A 63 -3.14 3.65 -9.19
N ARG A 64 -3.45 3.04 -8.05
CA ARG A 64 -4.35 1.89 -7.97
C ARG A 64 -4.99 1.75 -6.60
N ASP A 65 -6.20 1.21 -6.61
CA ASP A 65 -6.91 0.82 -5.40
C ASP A 65 -6.38 -0.55 -4.94
N ILE A 66 -5.90 -0.62 -3.71
CA ILE A 66 -5.31 -1.81 -3.09
C ILE A 66 -6.13 -2.19 -1.85
N GLU A 67 -6.36 -3.47 -1.64
CA GLU A 67 -6.96 -3.98 -0.42
C GLU A 67 -5.88 -4.28 0.60
N ILE A 68 -6.03 -3.78 1.83
CA ILE A 68 -5.13 -4.17 2.91
C ILE A 68 -5.44 -5.62 3.28
N LYS A 69 -4.47 -6.51 3.04
CA LYS A 69 -4.59 -7.93 3.38
C LYS A 69 -4.30 -8.16 4.85
N ALA A 70 -3.26 -7.52 5.39
CA ALA A 70 -2.87 -7.69 6.79
C ALA A 70 -2.19 -6.44 7.35
N VAL A 71 -2.30 -6.28 8.67
CA VAL A 71 -1.65 -5.24 9.47
C VAL A 71 -0.90 -5.94 10.59
N GLU A 72 0.42 -5.91 10.53
CA GLU A 72 1.31 -6.61 11.46
C GLU A 72 2.06 -5.60 12.32
N ALA A 73 2.08 -5.79 13.64
CA ALA A 73 2.95 -4.99 14.50
C ALA A 73 4.40 -5.46 14.33
N THR A 74 5.31 -4.52 14.10
CA THR A 74 6.74 -4.81 14.08
C THR A 74 7.36 -4.50 15.44
N GLY A 75 8.42 -5.21 15.82
CA GLY A 75 9.12 -4.99 17.09
C GLY A 75 9.76 -3.60 17.25
N SER A 76 9.79 -2.79 16.19
CA SER A 76 10.36 -1.42 16.17
C SER A 76 9.34 -0.31 16.45
N GLY A 77 8.10 -0.67 16.80
CA GLY A 77 7.02 0.31 17.00
C GLY A 77 6.37 0.79 15.70
N ARG A 78 6.77 0.25 14.54
CA ARG A 78 6.09 0.45 13.26
C ARG A 78 5.06 -0.64 13.04
N ALA A 79 4.20 -0.45 12.04
CA ALA A 79 3.40 -1.54 11.49
C ALA A 79 3.97 -1.95 10.13
N ARG A 80 3.74 -3.19 9.72
CA ARG A 80 3.91 -3.66 8.35
C ARG A 80 2.55 -3.92 7.76
N ILE A 81 2.30 -3.32 6.60
CA ILE A 81 1.01 -3.39 5.90
C ILE A 81 1.20 -4.18 4.63
N LEU A 82 0.48 -5.29 4.48
CA LEU A 82 0.51 -6.13 3.29
C LEU A 82 -0.70 -5.84 2.42
N PHE A 83 -0.51 -5.78 1.10
CA PHE A 83 -1.57 -5.55 0.11
C PHE A 83 -1.40 -6.41 -1.14
#